data_AF-A0A960LK18-F1
#
_entry.id   AF-A0A960LK18-F1
#
_cell.length_a   1.000
_cell.length_b   1.000
_cell.length_c   1.000
_cell.angle_alpha   90.00
_cell.angle_beta   90.00
_cell.angle_gamma   90.00
#
_symmetry.space_group_name_H-M   'P 1'
#
loop_
_entity.id
_entity.type
_entity.pdbx_description
1 polymer ?
#
loop_
_entity_poly.entity_id
_entity_poly.type
_entity_poly.pdbx_seq_one_letter_code
_entity_poly.pdbx_strand_id
1 'polypeptide(L)'
;MSAPICRFLSNLCFQLGVLSIGASIAIWWFKMGETPEAIAHAERFGIFVGLWAPTLLILSNRFDRFADKAEPVPGLRAEHHEENQKP
;
A
#
# COMPACT_ATOMS: atom_id res chain seq x y z
N MET A 1 1.08 -0.80 -16.69
CA MET A 1 0.74 0.31 -15.76
C MET A 1 1.96 1.20 -15.67
N SER A 2 1.78 2.52 -15.66
CA SER A 2 2.89 3.46 -15.54
C SER A 2 3.64 3.22 -14.22
N ALA A 3 4.95 2.93 -14.30
CA ALA A 3 5.84 2.73 -13.15
C ALA A 3 5.66 3.76 -12.00
N PRO A 4 5.51 5.08 -12.26
CA PRO A 4 5.26 6.06 -11.19
C PRO A 4 3.94 5.84 -10.44
N ILE A 5 2.89 5.35 -11.11
CA ILE A 5 1.61 5.03 -10.48
C ILE A 5 1.78 3.87 -9.49
N CYS A 6 2.55 2.83 -9.84
CA CYS A 6 2.78 1.69 -8.96
C CYS A 6 3.57 2.08 -7.71
N ARG A 7 4.57 2.96 -7.83
CA ARG A 7 5.34 3.49 -6.69
C ARG A 7 4.46 4.35 -5.77
N PHE A 8 3.60 5.20 -6.35
CA PHE A 8 2.64 5.99 -5.59
C PHE A 8 1.64 5.12 -4.82
N LEU A 9 1.04 4.11 -5.47
CA LEU A 9 0.13 3.18 -4.80
C LEU A 9 0.81 2.35 -3.70
N SER A 10 2.07 1.95 -3.91
CA SER A 10 2.86 1.25 -2.90
C SER A 10 3.02 2.09 -1.62
N ASN A 11 3.47 3.34 -1.78
CA ASN A 11 3.64 4.27 -0.66
C ASN A 11 2.30 4.61 0.00
N LEU A 12 1.25 4.82 -0.79
CA LEU A 12 -0.08 5.12 -0.28
C LEU A 12 -0.64 3.94 0.54
N CYS A 13 -0.55 2.70 0.03
CA CYS A 13 -0.96 1.51 0.79
C CYS A 13 -0.16 1.34 2.08
N PHE A 14 1.14 1.62 2.07
CA PHE A 14 1.96 1.56 3.27
C PHE A 14 1.48 2.57 4.33
N GLN A 15 1.32 3.84 3.92
CA GLN A 15 0.85 4.91 4.79
C GLN A 15 -0.56 4.62 5.33
N LEU A 16 -1.48 4.16 4.47
CA LEU A 16 -2.83 3.79 4.88
C LEU A 16 -2.83 2.60 5.85
N GLY A 17 -1.93 1.62 5.68
CA GLY A 17 -1.77 0.50 6.60
C GLY A 17 -1.32 0.95 7.99
N VAL A 18 -0.32 1.83 8.07
CA VAL A 18 0.13 2.41 9.34
C VAL A 18 -0.95 3.29 9.97
N LEU A 19 -1.62 4.11 9.16
CA LEU A 19 -2.71 4.98 9.60
C LEU A 19 -3.90 4.16 10.13
N SER A 20 -4.21 3.02 9.53
CA SER A 20 -5.28 2.10 9.96
C SER A 20 -5.06 1.59 11.38
N ILE A 21 -3.80 1.29 11.76
CA ILE A 21 -3.46 0.91 13.14
C ILE A 21 -3.72 2.07 14.09
N GLY A 22 -3.22 3.27 13.75
CA GLY A 22 -3.44 4.47 14.56
C GLY A 22 -4.91 4.83 14.70
N ALA A 23 -5.68 4.71 13.61
CA ALA A 23 -7.12 4.93 13.60
C ALA A 23 -7.88 3.94 14.49
N SER A 24 -7.49 2.65 14.49
CA SER A 24 -8.08 1.63 15.37
C SER A 24 -7.93 2.01 16.85
N ILE A 25 -6.73 2.44 17.25
CA ILE A 25 -6.44 2.87 18.62
C ILE A 25 -7.17 4.18 18.95
N ALA A 26 -7.20 5.13 18.00
CA ALA A 26 -7.89 6.39 18.17
C ALA A 26 -9.41 6.18 18.37
N ILE A 27 -10.04 5.29 17.59
CA ILE A 27 -11.47 4.95 17.74
C ILE A 27 -11.75 4.45 19.16
N TRP A 28 -10.90 3.57 19.68
CA TRP A 28 -11.03 3.07 21.05
C TRP A 28 -10.93 4.22 22.08
N TRP A 29 -9.94 5.11 21.93
CA TRP A 29 -9.76 6.26 22.82
C TRP A 29 -10.95 7.24 22.77
N PHE A 30 -11.40 7.63 21.57
CA PHE A 30 -12.49 8.59 21.41
C PHE A 30 -13.86 8.06 21.86
N LYS A 31 -14.06 6.74 21.88
CA LYS A 31 -15.33 6.11 22.24
C LYS A 31 -15.34 5.49 23.64
N MET A 32 -14.37 5.83 24.48
CA MET A 32 -14.27 5.38 25.87
C MET A 32 -15.29 6.05 26.83
N GLY A 33 -16.50 6.38 26.35
CA GLY A 33 -17.62 6.90 27.15
C GLY A 33 -18.95 6.71 26.39
N GLU A 34 -20.15 6.93 26.90
CA GLU A 34 -20.71 7.00 28.27
C GLU A 34 -21.84 5.93 28.40
N THR A 35 -22.11 5.16 27.33
CA THR A 35 -23.14 4.11 27.31
C THR A 35 -22.59 2.79 26.74
N PRO A 36 -23.09 1.63 27.19
CA PRO A 36 -22.58 0.32 26.79
C PRO A 36 -22.74 0.03 25.29
N GLU A 37 -23.77 0.59 24.65
CA GLU A 37 -24.03 0.35 23.22
C GLU A 37 -22.99 1.08 22.35
N ALA A 38 -22.59 2.29 22.75
CA ALA A 38 -21.60 3.08 22.02
C ALA A 38 -20.21 2.44 22.07
N ILE A 39 -19.86 1.81 23.19
CA ILE A 39 -18.60 1.08 23.38
C ILE A 39 -18.56 -0.15 22.46
N ALA A 40 -19.62 -0.97 22.47
CA ALA A 40 -19.68 -2.18 21.64
C ALA A 40 -19.61 -1.87 20.13
N HIS A 41 -20.18 -0.75 19.67
CA HIS A 41 -20.05 -0.30 18.30
C HIS A 41 -18.63 0.17 17.95
N ALA A 42 -17.96 0.83 18.88
CA ALA A 42 -16.60 1.32 18.69
C ALA A 42 -15.56 0.19 18.64
N GLU A 43 -15.70 -0.83 19.49
CA GLU A 43 -14.83 -2.00 19.49
C GLU A 43 -14.92 -2.75 18.14
N ARG A 44 -16.14 -2.95 17.63
CA ARG A 44 -16.36 -3.59 16.32
C ARG A 44 -15.75 -2.78 15.17
N PHE A 45 -15.93 -1.46 15.20
CA PHE A 45 -15.39 -0.58 14.17
C PHE A 45 -13.86 -0.48 14.23
N GLY A 46 -13.28 -0.41 15.43
CA GLY A 46 -11.83 -0.43 15.65
C GLY A 46 -11.19 -1.73 15.15
N ILE A 47 -11.81 -2.88 15.40
CA ILE A 47 -11.34 -4.17 14.86
C ILE A 47 -11.42 -4.19 13.33
N PHE A 48 -12.54 -3.73 12.75
CA PHE A 48 -12.71 -3.72 11.29
C PHE A 48 -11.67 -2.84 10.60
N VAL A 49 -11.39 -1.65 11.16
CA VAL A 49 -10.36 -0.74 10.66
C VAL A 49 -8.96 -1.31 10.87
N GLY A 50 -8.68 -1.96 12.01
CA GLY A 50 -7.39 -2.60 12.26
C GLY A 50 -7.09 -3.77 11.33
N LEU A 51 -8.11 -4.51 10.88
CA LEU A 51 -7.98 -5.58 9.89
C LEU A 51 -7.58 -5.09 8.49
N TRP A 52 -7.67 -3.78 8.21
CA TRP A 52 -7.17 -3.22 6.94
C TRP A 52 -5.65 -3.09 6.92
N ALA A 53 -4.98 -3.00 8.06
CA ALA A 53 -3.52 -2.92 8.12
C ALA A 53 -2.82 -4.10 7.42
N PRO A 54 -3.14 -5.38 7.72
CA PRO A 54 -2.48 -6.50 7.05
C PRO A 54 -2.75 -6.53 5.54
N THR A 55 -3.97 -6.20 5.08
CA THR A 55 -4.28 -6.21 3.64
C THR A 55 -3.54 -5.09 2.89
N LEU A 56 -3.52 -3.87 3.44
CA LEU A 56 -2.84 -2.72 2.86
C LEU A 56 -1.32 -2.88 2.84
N LEU A 57 -0.71 -3.43 3.90
CA LEU A 57 0.74 -3.71 3.94
C LEU A 57 1.15 -4.82 2.95
N ILE A 58 0.32 -5.84 2.76
CA ILE A 58 0.53 -6.88 1.75
C ILE A 58 0.42 -6.29 0.33
N LEU A 59 -0.58 -5.44 0.09
CA LEU A 59 -0.76 -4.74 -1.20
C LEU A 59 0.41 -3.82 -1.51
N SER A 60 0.90 -3.06 -0.51
CA SER A 60 2.09 -2.22 -0.64
C SER A 60 3.30 -3.02 -1.11
N ASN A 61 3.65 -4.10 -0.40
CA ASN A 61 4.75 -4.99 -0.81
C ASN A 61 4.57 -5.54 -2.22
N ARG A 62 3.33 -5.86 -2.61
CA ARG A 62 3.06 -6.38 -3.95
C ARG A 62 3.22 -5.30 -5.02
N PHE A 63 2.75 -4.08 -4.78
CA PHE A 63 2.90 -2.96 -5.72
C PHE A 63 4.35 -2.49 -5.86
N ASP A 64 5.15 -2.53 -4.80
CA ASP A 64 6.58 -2.21 -4.87
C ASP A 64 7.32 -3.15 -5.82
N ARG A 65 7.07 -4.47 -5.70
CA ARG A 65 7.64 -5.48 -6.62
C ARG A 65 7.16 -5.34 -8.06
N PHE A 66 5.96 -4.82 -8.28
CA PHE A 66 5.47 -4.51 -9.63
C PHE A 66 6.12 -3.25 -10.20
N ALA A 67 6.45 -2.26 -9.36
CA ALA A 67 7.19 -1.08 -9.77
C ALA A 67 8.63 -1.42 -10.17
N ASP A 68 9.31 -2.28 -9.40
CA ASP A 68 10.69 -2.69 -9.70
C ASP A 68 10.79 -3.50 -11.00
N LYS A 69 9.80 -4.34 -11.31
CA LYS A 69 9.75 -5.06 -12.60
C LYS A 69 9.46 -4.16 -13.81
N ALA A 70 8.94 -2.96 -13.56
CA ALA A 70 8.65 -1.98 -14.59
C ALA A 70 9.84 -1.02 -14.83
N GLU A 71 10.88 -1.06 -14.00
CA GLU A 71 12.10 -0.29 -14.20
C GLU A 71 13.05 -1.06 -15.14
N PRO A 72 13.33 -0.56 -16.35
CA PRO A 72 14.41 -1.10 -17.16
C PRO A 72 15.73 -0.76 -16.47
N VAL A 73 16.47 -1.80 -16.08
CA VAL A 73 17.74 -1.71 -15.34
C VAL A 73 18.65 -0.64 -15.98
N PRO A 74 19.00 0.46 -15.29
CA PRO A 74 19.85 1.51 -15.83
C PRO A 74 21.27 0.95 -16.00
N GLY A 75 21.62 0.59 -17.23
CA GLY A 75 22.92 -0.03 -17.56
C GLY A 75 22.81 -1.26 -18.45
N LEU A 76 21.63 -1.87 -18.59
CA LEU A 76 21.37 -2.85 -19.64
C LEU A 76 20.83 -2.10 -20.86
N ARG A 77 21.73 -1.40 -21.58
CA ARG A 77 21.43 -0.99 -22.96
C ARG A 77 20.94 -2.25 -23.66
N ALA A 78 19.70 -2.21 -24.16
CA ALA A 78 19.34 -3.10 -25.25
C ALA A 78 20.25 -2.69 -26.39
N GLU A 79 21.42 -3.32 -26.46
CA GLU A 79 22.27 -3.32 -27.63
C GLU A 79 21.42 -4.00 -28.71
N HIS A 80 20.59 -3.20 -29.38
CA HIS A 80 20.05 -3.54 -30.68
C HIS A 80 21.29 -3.67 -31.55
N HIS A 81 21.79 -4.90 -31.68
CA HIS A 81 22.57 -5.30 -32.83
C HIS A 81 21.67 -5.07 -34.04
N GLU A 82 21.68 -3.84 -34.54
CA GLU A 82 21.40 -3.55 -35.94
C GLU A 82 22.54 -4.22 -36.72
N GLU A 83 22.41 -5.54 -36.90
CA GLU A 83 23.12 -6.25 -37.93
C GLU A 83 22.62 -5.69 -39.27
N ASN A 84 23.39 -4.71 -39.76
CA ASN A 84 23.66 -4.49 -41.16
C ASN A 84 22.56 -3.83 -42.00
N GLN A 85 22.48 -2.51 -41.88
CA GLN A 85 22.16 -1.63 -43.01
C GLN A 85 23.24 -1.76 -44.11
N LYS A 86 23.00 -2.66 -45.07
CA LYS A 86 23.03 -2.48 -46.56
C LYS A 86 24.33 -1.98 -47.24
N PRO A 87 24.81 -2.56 -48.37
CA PRO A 87 24.17 -2.57 -49.70
C PRO A 87 23.56 -3.89 -50.16
#